data_AF-A0A2Z3GKX7-F1
#
_entry.id   AF-A0A2Z3GKX7-F1
#
_cell.length_a   1.000
_cell.length_b   1.000
_cell.length_c   1.000
_cell.angle_alpha   90.00
_cell.angle_beta   90.00
_cell.angle_gamma   90.00
#
_symmetry.space_group_name_H-M   'P 1'
#
loop_
_entity.id
_entity.type
_entity.pdbx_description
1 polymer ?
#
loop_
_entity_poly.entity_id
_entity_poly.type
_entity_poly.pdbx_seq_one_letter_code
_entity_poly.pdbx_strand_id
1 'polypeptide(L)'
;MAFTLLILYYTGMVFVGWKFYIMSHTSSPALALPMEFLNQWRMPLLFVISGVSVTYALGQRTTGQFAGKRVQRLLPLIFGMVIVVLQVYYQRLSEGAIYTSLLDFYPHYFNGAAPRGNFTWNHLWFIAYLLPFLLLSLPIFSNCASLPLRPSSPA
;
A
#
# COMPACT_ATOMS: atom_id res chain seq x y z
N MET A 1 -1.30 -16.18 7.46
CA MET A 1 0.02 -16.49 6.87
C MET A 1 0.73 -15.25 6.31
N ALA A 2 0.17 -14.52 5.34
CA ALA A 2 0.84 -13.33 4.77
C ALA A 2 1.14 -12.21 5.79
N PHE A 3 0.23 -11.96 6.74
CA PHE A 3 0.45 -10.97 7.81
C PHE A 3 1.60 -11.33 8.76
N THR A 4 1.78 -12.62 9.06
CA THR A 4 2.88 -13.10 9.91
C THR A 4 4.24 -12.83 9.26
N LEU A 5 4.35 -13.05 7.95
CA LEU A 5 5.52 -12.71 7.15
C LEU A 5 5.85 -11.22 7.19
N LEU A 6 4.81 -10.36 7.18
CA LEU A 6 4.99 -8.92 7.29
C LEU A 6 5.54 -8.51 8.68
N ILE A 7 5.01 -9.10 9.75
CA ILE A 7 5.49 -8.85 11.12
C ILE A 7 6.97 -9.26 11.23
N LEU A 8 7.33 -10.44 10.73
CA LEU A 8 8.72 -10.92 10.72
C LEU A 8 9.65 -10.01 9.91
N TYR A 9 9.18 -9.48 8.78
CA TYR A 9 9.93 -8.52 7.97
C TYR A 9 10.24 -7.22 8.73
N TYR A 10 9.25 -6.65 9.44
CA TYR A 10 9.46 -5.43 10.23
C TYR A 10 10.36 -5.67 11.46
N THR A 11 10.21 -6.81 12.14
CA THR A 11 11.10 -7.19 13.24
C THR A 11 12.54 -7.42 12.75
N GLY A 12 12.71 -8.02 11.57
CA GLY A 12 14.02 -8.28 10.96
C GLY A 12 14.72 -7.02 10.47
N MET A 13 13.98 -6.00 10.03
CA MET A 13 14.54 -4.75 9.50
C MET A 13 15.45 -3.99 10.50
N VAL A 14 15.18 -4.12 11.80
CA VAL A 14 15.99 -3.52 12.87
C VAL A 14 17.44 -4.03 12.86
N PHE A 15 17.67 -5.26 12.39
CA PHE A 15 18.96 -5.96 12.43
C PHE A 15 19.73 -5.96 11.10
N VAL A 16 19.16 -5.40 10.02
CA VAL A 16 19.75 -5.40 8.66
C VAL A 16 20.64 -4.17 8.41
N GLY A 17 20.57 -3.13 9.25
CA GLY A 17 21.43 -1.95 9.15
C GLY A 17 21.05 -0.97 8.02
N TRP A 18 19.90 -1.15 7.35
CA TRP A 18 19.37 -0.18 6.40
C TRP A 18 18.83 1.06 7.12
N LYS A 19 18.91 2.25 6.50
CA LYS A 19 18.36 3.53 7.01
C LYS A 19 16.88 3.38 7.41
N PHE A 20 16.66 2.98 8.65
CA PHE A 20 15.37 2.84 9.30
C PHE A 20 15.38 3.65 10.59
N TYR A 21 14.20 4.05 11.07
CA TYR A 21 14.06 5.00 12.18
C TYR A 21 14.77 4.58 13.48
N ILE A 22 14.99 3.28 13.68
CA ILE A 22 15.70 2.71 14.84
C ILE A 22 16.61 1.58 14.34
N MET A 23 17.90 1.65 14.65
CA MET A 23 18.90 0.63 14.29
C MET A 23 19.55 0.02 15.53
N SER A 24 19.83 -1.29 15.49
CA SER A 24 20.70 -1.93 16.49
C SER A 24 22.18 -1.68 16.18
N HIS A 25 23.00 -1.59 17.23
CA HIS A 25 24.45 -1.39 17.11
C HIS A 25 25.19 -2.60 16.47
N THR A 26 24.52 -3.75 16.38
CA THR A 26 24.99 -4.97 15.72
C THR A 26 24.08 -5.26 14.53
N SER A 27 24.65 -5.29 13.32
CA SER A 27 23.93 -5.66 12.09
C SER A 27 24.37 -7.05 11.64
N SER A 28 23.42 -7.89 11.17
CA SER A 28 23.71 -9.23 10.68
C SER A 28 23.60 -9.30 9.15
N PRO A 29 24.71 -9.50 8.42
CA PRO A 29 24.70 -9.57 6.95
C PRO A 29 23.85 -10.74 6.42
N ALA A 30 23.76 -11.84 7.17
CA ALA A 30 22.98 -13.02 6.77
C ALA A 30 21.46 -12.74 6.72
N LEU A 31 20.98 -11.75 7.47
CA LEU A 31 19.58 -11.32 7.45
C LEU A 31 19.27 -10.38 6.28
N ALA A 32 20.28 -9.81 5.61
CA ALA A 32 20.05 -8.87 4.50
C ALA A 32 19.39 -9.55 3.29
N LEU A 33 19.90 -10.70 2.85
CA LEU A 33 19.37 -11.48 1.72
C LEU A 33 17.88 -11.86 1.87
N PRO A 34 17.43 -12.49 2.98
CA PRO A 34 16.02 -12.83 3.15
C PRO A 34 15.14 -11.58 3.26
N MET A 35 15.61 -10.49 3.85
CA MET A 35 14.84 -9.24 3.91
C MET A 35 14.71 -8.59 2.54
N GLU A 36 15.74 -8.61 1.70
CA GLU A 36 15.67 -8.09 0.34
C GLU A 36 14.73 -8.90 -0.55
N PHE A 37 14.74 -10.22 -0.40
CA PHE A 37 13.75 -11.09 -1.02
C PHE A 37 12.32 -10.70 -0.59
N LEU A 38 12.04 -10.60 0.71
CA LEU A 38 10.72 -10.20 1.19
C LEU A 38 10.30 -8.79 0.74
N ASN A 39 11.26 -7.86 0.67
CA ASN A 39 11.06 -6.51 0.17
C ASN A 39 10.56 -6.50 -1.28
N GLN A 40 11.12 -7.37 -2.13
CA GLN A 40 10.74 -7.49 -3.54
C GLN A 40 9.42 -8.25 -3.73
N TRP A 41 9.17 -9.28 -2.92
CA TRP A 41 8.03 -10.19 -3.11
C TRP A 41 6.72 -9.73 -2.46
N ARG A 42 6.78 -8.86 -1.45
CA ARG A 42 5.57 -8.41 -0.72
C ARG A 42 4.53 -7.75 -1.64
N MET A 43 4.95 -6.90 -2.58
CA MET A 43 4.02 -6.13 -3.41
C MET A 43 3.36 -7.02 -4.47
N PRO A 44 4.09 -7.82 -5.27
CA PRO A 44 3.48 -8.75 -6.22
C PRO A 44 2.49 -9.72 -5.56
N LEU A 45 2.82 -10.26 -4.38
CA LEU A 45 1.95 -11.20 -3.68
C LEU A 45 0.60 -10.56 -3.30
N LEU A 46 0.61 -9.32 -2.83
CA LEU A 46 -0.61 -8.58 -2.52
C LEU A 46 -1.48 -8.32 -3.76
N PHE A 47 -0.85 -8.00 -4.91
CA PHE A 47 -1.57 -7.81 -6.17
C PHE A 47 -2.21 -9.11 -6.68
N VAL A 48 -1.49 -10.23 -6.61
CA VAL A 48 -2.03 -11.55 -7.01
C VAL A 48 -3.21 -11.95 -6.13
N ILE A 49 -3.08 -11.85 -4.80
CA ILE A 49 -4.16 -12.18 -3.86
C ILE A 49 -5.37 -11.25 -4.09
N SER A 50 -5.13 -9.96 -4.31
CA SER A 50 -6.19 -8.99 -4.64
C SER A 50 -6.91 -9.34 -5.95
N GLY A 51 -6.16 -9.70 -7.01
CA GLY A 51 -6.73 -10.09 -8.30
C GLY A 51 -7.63 -11.32 -8.21
N VAL A 52 -7.16 -12.39 -7.54
CA VAL A 52 -7.97 -13.61 -7.29
C VAL A 52 -9.24 -13.30 -6.48
N SER A 53 -9.14 -12.38 -5.51
CA SER A 53 -10.29 -11.95 -4.71
C SER A 53 -11.32 -11.19 -5.56
N VAL A 54 -10.87 -10.40 -6.54
CA VAL A 54 -11.74 -9.60 -7.43
C VAL A 54 -12.45 -10.50 -8.44
N THR A 55 -11.76 -11.46 -9.06
CA THR A 55 -12.37 -12.41 -10.00
C THR A 55 -13.45 -13.25 -9.33
N TYR A 56 -13.19 -13.76 -8.13
CA TYR A 56 -14.17 -14.51 -7.35
C TYR A 56 -15.38 -13.64 -6.92
N ALA A 57 -15.15 -12.38 -6.56
CA ALA A 57 -16.21 -11.47 -6.15
C ALA A 57 -17.09 -10.97 -7.31
N LEU A 58 -16.53 -10.83 -8.52
CA LEU A 58 -17.26 -10.47 -9.73
C LEU A 58 -18.19 -11.60 -10.20
N GLY A 59 -17.84 -12.86 -9.94
CA GLY A 59 -18.71 -14.01 -10.22
C GLY A 59 -20.04 -14.02 -9.43
N GLN A 60 -20.16 -13.19 -8.39
CA GLN A 60 -21.35 -13.14 -7.52
C GLN A 60 -22.14 -11.82 -7.60
N ARG A 61 -21.66 -10.79 -8.32
CA ARG A 61 -22.26 -9.44 -8.31
C ARG A 61 -22.03 -8.67 -9.61
N THR A 62 -22.98 -7.81 -9.98
CA THR A 62 -22.84 -6.85 -11.09
C THR A 62 -21.71 -5.83 -10.88
N THR A 63 -20.93 -5.58 -11.94
CA THR A 63 -19.73 -4.73 -11.98
C THR A 63 -19.92 -3.33 -11.36
N GLY A 64 -21.08 -2.69 -11.58
CA GLY A 64 -21.37 -1.35 -11.05
C GLY A 64 -21.57 -1.30 -9.52
N GLN A 65 -22.27 -2.29 -8.94
CA GLN A 65 -22.44 -2.38 -7.49
C GLN A 65 -21.13 -2.70 -6.78
N PHE A 66 -20.23 -3.42 -7.45
CA PHE A 66 -18.89 -3.71 -6.96
C PHE A 66 -18.01 -2.45 -6.91
N ALA A 67 -18.01 -1.63 -7.96
CA ALA A 67 -17.24 -0.39 -8.01
C ALA A 67 -17.71 0.64 -6.96
N GLY A 68 -19.03 0.85 -6.83
CA GLY A 68 -19.59 1.84 -5.89
C GLY A 68 -19.23 1.59 -4.42
N LYS A 69 -19.27 0.33 -3.96
CA LYS A 69 -18.85 -0.04 -2.59
C LYS A 69 -17.36 0.14 -2.34
N ARG A 70 -16.52 0.15 -3.38
CA ARG A 70 -15.07 0.36 -3.25
C ARG A 70 -14.73 1.85 -3.15
N VAL A 71 -15.50 2.72 -3.78
CA VAL A 71 -15.36 4.18 -3.61
C VAL A 71 -15.70 4.60 -2.17
N GLN A 72 -16.71 4.00 -1.53
CA GLN A 72 -16.96 4.24 -0.09
C GLN A 72 -15.79 3.84 0.81
N ARG A 73 -14.94 2.90 0.38
CA ARG A 73 -13.71 2.53 1.08
C ARG A 73 -12.57 3.54 0.86
N LEU A 74 -12.79 4.66 0.19
CA LEU A 74 -11.88 5.80 0.13
C LEU A 74 -12.05 6.76 1.32
N LEU A 75 -13.13 6.66 2.08
CA LEU A 75 -13.29 7.48 3.28
C LEU A 75 -12.12 7.32 4.29
N PRO A 76 -11.62 6.09 4.56
CA PRO A 76 -10.40 5.89 5.34
C PRO A 76 -9.14 6.45 4.66
N LEU A 77 -9.09 6.53 3.33
CA LEU A 77 -7.94 7.10 2.61
C LEU A 77 -7.83 8.60 2.90
N ILE A 78 -8.96 9.32 2.84
CA ILE A 78 -9.00 10.75 3.15
C ILE A 78 -8.57 11.01 4.60
N PHE A 79 -9.09 10.20 5.54
CA PHE A 79 -8.68 10.29 6.94
C PHE A 79 -7.19 9.98 7.13
N GLY A 80 -6.69 8.92 6.49
CA GLY A 80 -5.27 8.57 6.57
C GLY A 80 -4.35 9.60 5.93
N MET A 81 -4.84 10.39 4.96
CA MET A 81 -4.09 11.51 4.39
C MET A 81 -3.77 12.58 5.44
N VAL A 82 -4.71 12.87 6.35
CA VAL A 82 -4.48 13.81 7.47
C VAL A 82 -3.36 13.32 8.38
N ILE A 83 -3.34 12.01 8.66
CA ILE A 83 -2.30 11.38 9.48
C ILE A 83 -0.93 11.45 8.77
N VAL A 84 -0.88 11.25 7.46
CA VAL A 84 0.38 11.36 6.69
C VAL A 84 0.91 12.78 6.70
N VAL A 85 0.06 13.80 6.55
CA VAL A 85 0.49 15.20 6.64
C VAL A 85 1.15 15.46 8.00
N LEU A 86 0.57 14.96 9.09
CA LEU A 86 1.15 15.04 10.42
C LEU A 86 2.51 14.30 10.52
N GLN A 87 2.62 13.11 9.93
CA GLN A 87 3.88 12.34 9.94
C GLN A 87 4.99 13.06 9.16
N VAL A 88 4.68 13.61 7.97
CA VAL A 88 5.64 14.36 7.15
C VAL A 88 6.06 15.65 7.85
N TYR A 89 5.14 16.33 8.53
CA TYR A 89 5.46 17.51 9.35
C TYR A 89 6.55 17.21 10.38
N TYR A 90 6.38 16.15 11.18
CA TYR A 90 7.39 15.75 12.17
C TYR A 90 8.71 15.31 11.53
N GLN A 91 8.64 14.62 10.38
CA GLN A 91 9.84 14.24 9.64
C GLN A 91 10.62 15.49 9.19
N ARG A 92 9.95 16.49 8.60
CA ARG A 92 10.60 17.73 8.15
C ARG A 92 11.16 18.54 9.31
N LEU A 93 10.48 18.57 10.45
CA LEU A 93 10.99 19.19 11.69
C LEU A 93 12.28 18.50 12.17
N SER A 94 12.35 17.16 12.10
CA SER A 94 13.55 16.39 12.45
C SER A 94 14.71 16.59 11.46
N GLU A 95 14.41 16.94 10.21
CA GLU A 95 15.39 17.27 9.16
C GLU A 95 15.87 18.73 9.24
N GLY A 96 15.37 19.52 10.20
CA GLY A 96 15.78 20.92 10.43
C GLY A 96 14.88 21.98 9.79
N ALA A 97 13.74 21.60 9.20
CA ALA A 97 12.77 22.58 8.70
C ALA A 97 12.06 23.28 9.86
N ILE A 98 11.94 24.61 9.78
CA ILE A 98 11.30 25.43 10.82
C ILE A 98 9.91 25.82 10.32
N TYR A 99 8.88 25.31 10.99
CA TYR A 99 7.48 25.68 10.74
C TYR A 99 6.88 26.21 12.04
N THR A 100 6.03 27.24 11.94
CA THR A 100 5.40 27.84 13.14
C THR A 100 4.26 27.00 13.70
N SER A 101 3.54 26.28 12.86
CA SER A 101 2.45 25.38 13.27
C SER A 101 2.13 24.35 12.18
N LEU A 102 1.33 23.33 12.51
CA LEU A 102 0.85 22.35 11.53
C LEU A 102 -0.04 23.00 10.44
N LEU A 103 -0.84 24.00 10.82
CA LEU A 103 -1.69 24.75 9.90
C LEU A 103 -0.87 25.55 8.88
N ASP A 104 0.27 26.09 9.32
CA ASP A 104 1.25 26.77 8.45
C ASP A 104 1.91 25.78 7.48
N PHE A 105 2.17 24.55 7.91
CA PHE A 105 2.73 23.50 7.06
C PHE A 105 1.76 22.93 6.02
N TYR A 106 0.45 22.91 6.31
CA TYR A 106 -0.56 22.29 5.44
C TYR A 106 -0.51 22.74 3.96
N PRO A 107 -0.47 24.04 3.62
CA PRO A 107 -0.31 24.47 2.22
C PRO A 107 1.04 24.06 1.62
N HIS A 108 2.09 24.03 2.44
CA HIS A 108 3.44 23.62 2.02
C HIS A 108 3.55 22.12 1.75
N TYR A 109 2.61 21.31 2.23
CA TYR A 109 2.59 19.88 1.99
C TYR A 109 2.46 19.54 0.49
N PHE A 110 1.67 20.32 -0.25
CA PHE A 110 1.45 20.10 -1.67
C PHE A 110 2.57 20.69 -2.56
N ASN A 111 3.59 21.30 -1.96
CA ASN A 111 4.72 21.87 -2.69
C ASN A 111 5.72 20.78 -3.09
N GLY A 112 5.55 20.29 -4.33
CA GLY A 112 6.44 19.36 -5.00
C GLY A 112 6.33 17.92 -4.48
N ALA A 113 6.67 16.96 -5.34
CA ALA A 113 6.75 15.55 -4.95
C ALA A 113 8.07 15.24 -4.23
N ALA A 114 8.02 14.34 -3.25
CA ALA A 114 9.21 13.76 -2.64
C ALA A 114 10.14 13.16 -3.71
N PRO A 115 11.48 13.23 -3.56
CA PRO A 115 12.22 13.58 -2.33
C PRO A 115 12.47 15.08 -2.13
N ARG A 116 12.34 15.92 -3.17
CA ARG A 116 12.64 17.36 -3.08
C ARG A 116 11.48 18.20 -2.56
N GLY A 117 10.24 17.72 -2.68
CA GLY A 117 9.05 18.36 -2.15
C GLY A 117 8.41 17.59 -0.98
N ASN A 118 7.32 18.14 -0.44
CA ASN A 118 6.66 17.60 0.76
C ASN A 118 5.58 16.56 0.45
N PHE A 119 5.12 16.48 -0.80
CA PHE A 119 4.04 15.59 -1.17
C PHE A 119 4.55 14.15 -1.25
N THR A 120 4.05 13.30 -0.35
CA THR A 120 4.31 11.86 -0.36
C THR A 120 3.09 11.09 0.12
N TRP A 121 2.74 10.01 -0.56
CA TRP A 121 1.69 9.12 -0.08
C TRP A 121 2.13 8.31 1.14
N ASN A 122 3.43 8.32 1.45
CA ASN A 122 4.06 7.57 2.51
C ASN A 122 3.55 6.13 2.54
N HIS A 123 2.96 5.64 3.65
CA HIS A 123 2.43 4.28 3.76
C HIS A 123 1.08 4.06 3.04
N LEU A 124 0.36 5.12 2.66
CA LEU A 124 -0.94 5.04 1.97
C LEU A 124 -0.83 4.86 0.46
N TRP A 125 0.38 4.94 -0.10
CA TRP A 125 0.64 4.77 -1.53
C TRP A 125 -0.04 3.52 -2.11
N PHE A 126 0.02 2.40 -1.38
CA PHE A 126 -0.57 1.14 -1.82
C PHE A 126 -2.07 1.27 -2.07
N ILE A 127 -2.81 1.90 -1.15
CA ILE A 127 -4.27 2.09 -1.28
C ILE A 127 -4.57 3.06 -2.42
N ALA A 128 -3.79 4.15 -2.53
CA ALA A 128 -3.95 5.15 -3.58
C ALA A 128 -3.78 4.53 -4.99
N TYR A 129 -2.83 3.62 -5.18
CA TYR A 129 -2.62 2.95 -6.46
C TYR A 129 -3.56 1.76 -6.70
N LEU A 130 -4.02 1.08 -5.64
CA LEU A 130 -4.86 -0.11 -5.78
C LEU A 130 -6.18 0.17 -6.50
N LEU A 131 -6.79 1.35 -6.29
CA LEU A 131 -8.04 1.72 -6.96
C LEU A 131 -7.87 1.95 -8.47
N PRO A 132 -6.90 2.75 -8.96
CA PRO A 132 -6.59 2.86 -10.38
C PRO A 132 -6.30 1.50 -11.02
N PHE A 133 -5.46 0.67 -10.39
CA PHE A 133 -5.16 -0.68 -10.89
C PHE A 133 -6.40 -1.56 -10.96
N LEU A 134 -7.27 -1.49 -9.95
CA LEU A 134 -8.56 -2.18 -9.98
C LEU A 134 -9.41 -1.71 -11.15
N LEU A 135 -9.61 -0.40 -11.31
CA LEU A 135 -10.44 0.17 -12.38
C LEU A 135 -9.90 -0.20 -13.77
N LEU A 136 -8.58 -0.17 -13.95
CA LEU A 136 -7.93 -0.54 -15.21
C LEU A 136 -8.04 -2.05 -15.50
N SER A 137 -8.04 -2.88 -14.46
CA SER A 137 -8.13 -4.35 -14.60
C SER A 137 -9.57 -4.88 -14.63
N LEU A 138 -10.57 -4.09 -14.23
CA LEU A 138 -11.99 -4.45 -14.33
C LEU A 138 -12.41 -5.00 -15.71
N PRO A 139 -12.07 -4.37 -16.86
CA PRO A 139 -12.45 -4.92 -18.17
C PRO A 139 -11.81 -6.29 -18.45
N ILE A 140 -10.57 -6.51 -17.98
CA ILE A 140 -9.88 -7.80 -18.12
C ILE A 140 -10.60 -8.86 -17.28
N PHE A 141 -10.97 -8.52 -16.04
CA PHE A 141 -11.67 -9.44 -15.16
C PHE A 141 -13.11 -9.73 -15.58
N SER A 142 -13.84 -8.79 -16.16
CA SER A 142 -15.19 -9.05 -16.70
C SER A 142 -15.14 -10.04 -17.86
N ASN A 143 -14.14 -9.92 -18.75
CA ASN A 143 -13.96 -10.84 -19.87
C ASN A 143 -13.51 -12.24 -19.41
N CYS A 144 -12.72 -12.32 -18.34
CA CYS A 144 -12.27 -13.59 -17.78
C CYS A 144 -13.39 -14.28 -16.97
N ALA A 145 -14.25 -13.52 -16.29
CA ALA A 145 -15.40 -14.04 -15.56
C ALA A 145 -16.52 -14.57 -16.48
N SER A 146 -16.58 -14.13 -17.74
CA SER A 146 -17.47 -14.72 -18.75
C SER A 146 -16.99 -16.07 -19.30
N LEU A 147 -15.77 -16.51 -18.97
CA LEU A 147 -15.30 -17.84 -19.36
C LEU A 147 -15.98 -18.91 -18.50
N PRO A 148 -16.54 -19.98 -19.10
CA PRO A 148 -17.27 -21.01 -18.38
C PRO A 148 -16.32 -21.92 -17.61
N LEU A 149 -15.83 -21.46 -16.45
CA LEU A 149 -15.19 -22.32 -15.44
C LEU A 149 -16.24 -22.95 -14.53
N ARG A 150 -17.38 -23.36 -15.08
CA ARG A 150 -18.37 -24.15 -14.36
C ARG A 150 -18.02 -25.61 -14.59
N PRO A 151 -17.51 -26.37 -13.60
CA PRO A 151 -17.55 -27.82 -13.70
C PRO A 151 -19.03 -28.18 -13.87
N SER A 152 -19.36 -28.78 -15.01
CA SER A 152 -20.67 -29.37 -15.24
C SER A 152 -20.95 -30.31 -14.08
N SER A 153 -22.03 -30.07 -13.33
CA SER A 153 -22.52 -31.01 -12.33
C SER A 153 -22.65 -32.38 -13.00
N PRO A 154 -22.08 -33.46 -12.43
CA PRO A 154 -22.45 -34.79 -12.86
C PRO A 154 -23.95 -34.95 -12.56
N ALA A 155 -24.68 -35.41 -13.59
CA ALA A 155 -26.08 -35.79 -13.52
C ALA A 155 -26.25 -37.13 -12.79
#